data_AF-A0A2V8PBI2-F1
#
_entry.id   AF-A0A2V8PBI2-F1
#
_cell.length_a   1.000
_cell.length_b   1.000
_cell.length_c   1.000
_cell.angle_alpha   90.00
_cell.angle_beta   90.00
_cell.angle_gamma   90.00
#
_symmetry.space_group_name_H-M   'P 1'
#
loop_
_entity.id
_entity.type
_entity.pdbx_description
1 polymer ?
#
loop_
_entity_poly.entity_id
_entity_poly.type
_entity_poly.pdbx_seq_one_letter_code
_entity_poly.pdbx_strand_id
1 'polypeptide(L)'
;MSNRGLAVSPETPAGSSRIAFMRYPDNGTAEIYSMFADGSGVTRLTNNSVDDYGPVWSPDGTKLAFSREVSGLSQIFVMNDDGSNEVNLSNGSGPDPPRLSSVGAGRRRDASDSGGKGISRIGSFANDTASRND
;
A
#
# COMPACT_ATOMS: atom_id res chain seq x y z
N MET A 1 14.02 -46.64 -17.06
CA MET A 1 12.67 -46.05 -16.98
C MET A 1 12.73 -44.95 -15.93
N SER A 2 12.66 -43.69 -16.37
CA SER A 2 12.68 -42.51 -15.51
C SER A 2 11.32 -42.32 -14.84
N ASN A 3 11.32 -41.84 -13.60
CA ASN A 3 10.60 -40.60 -13.30
C ASN A 3 11.25 -39.90 -12.10
N ARG A 4 11.68 -38.66 -12.35
CA ARG A 4 12.30 -37.75 -11.38
C ARG A 4 11.23 -37.24 -10.42
N GLY A 5 11.46 -37.41 -9.12
CA GLY A 5 10.70 -36.71 -8.09
C GLY A 5 11.00 -35.21 -8.17
N LEU A 6 10.11 -34.46 -8.81
CA LEU A 6 10.06 -33.01 -8.66
C LEU A 6 9.43 -32.75 -7.30
N ALA A 7 10.26 -32.55 -6.29
CA ALA A 7 9.85 -31.81 -5.11
C ALA A 7 9.51 -30.40 -5.62
N VAL A 8 8.24 -30.14 -5.84
CA VAL A 8 7.76 -28.77 -6.03
C VAL A 8 7.96 -28.12 -4.67
N SER A 9 8.87 -27.15 -4.59
CA SER A 9 8.99 -26.22 -3.46
C SER A 9 7.60 -25.69 -3.11
N PRO A 10 7.34 -25.10 -1.93
CA PRO A 10 6.14 -24.28 -1.76
C PRO A 10 6.30 -22.99 -2.59
N GLU A 11 6.33 -23.13 -3.91
CA GLU A 11 6.13 -22.06 -4.87
C GLU A 11 4.71 -21.56 -4.56
N THR A 12 4.59 -20.29 -4.19
CA THR A 12 3.30 -19.56 -4.04
C THR A 12 2.28 -20.11 -5.03
N PRO A 13 1.15 -20.70 -4.59
CA PRO A 13 0.17 -21.24 -5.53
C PRO A 13 -0.22 -20.16 -6.53
N ALA A 14 -0.06 -20.41 -7.82
CA ALA A 14 -0.47 -19.46 -8.85
C ALA A 14 -1.96 -19.15 -8.66
N GLY A 15 -2.30 -17.88 -8.38
CA GLY A 15 -3.66 -17.44 -7.98
C GLY A 15 -3.89 -17.24 -6.48
N SER A 16 -2.84 -17.31 -5.65
CA SER A 16 -2.93 -17.19 -4.20
C SER A 16 -3.28 -15.76 -3.74
N SER A 17 -4.56 -15.58 -3.38
CA SER A 17 -4.98 -14.39 -2.63
C SER A 17 -4.31 -14.38 -1.27
N ARG A 18 -3.66 -13.28 -0.92
CA ARG A 18 -3.18 -13.02 0.45
C ARG A 18 -4.26 -12.29 1.24
N ILE A 19 -4.28 -12.55 2.54
CA ILE A 19 -5.10 -11.85 3.52
C ILE A 19 -4.15 -11.16 4.48
N ALA A 20 -4.43 -9.89 4.82
CA ALA A 20 -3.80 -9.22 5.93
C ALA A 20 -4.79 -9.10 7.09
N PHE A 21 -4.30 -9.27 8.31
CA PHE A 21 -5.11 -9.24 9.51
C PHE A 21 -4.30 -8.71 10.70
N MET A 22 -5.02 -8.18 11.68
CA MET A 22 -4.43 -7.75 12.94
C MET A 22 -4.35 -8.93 13.90
N ARG A 23 -3.27 -9.00 14.67
CA ARG A 23 -3.12 -9.95 15.77
C ARG A 23 -2.50 -9.24 16.96
N TYR A 24 -2.99 -9.57 18.16
CA TYR A 24 -2.37 -9.19 19.42
C TYR A 24 -1.47 -10.35 19.88
N PRO A 25 -0.13 -10.18 19.89
CA PRO A 25 0.75 -11.08 20.60
C PRO A 25 0.47 -11.02 22.11
N ASP A 26 0.80 -12.08 22.85
CA ASP A 26 0.59 -12.10 24.30
C ASP A 26 1.35 -10.94 24.96
N ASN A 27 0.62 -10.05 25.65
CA ASN A 27 1.13 -8.81 26.25
C ASN A 27 1.77 -7.82 25.25
N GLY A 28 1.38 -7.86 23.98
CA GLY A 28 1.86 -6.96 22.92
C GLY A 28 0.82 -5.96 22.44
N THR A 29 1.27 -5.05 21.57
CA THR A 29 0.41 -4.16 20.77
C THR A 29 -0.17 -4.92 19.58
N ALA A 30 -1.22 -4.37 18.96
CA ALA A 30 -1.74 -4.87 17.70
C ALA A 30 -0.68 -4.78 16.61
N GLU A 31 -0.51 -5.89 15.90
CA GLU A 31 0.47 -6.03 14.84
C GLU A 31 -0.19 -6.62 13.59
N ILE A 32 0.36 -6.27 12.43
CA ILE A 32 -0.15 -6.72 11.14
C ILE A 32 0.56 -7.99 10.73
N TYR A 33 -0.24 -8.97 10.34
CA TYR A 33 0.19 -10.24 9.81
C TYR A 33 -0.40 -10.45 8.41
N SER A 34 0.27 -11.28 7.62
CA SER A 34 -0.24 -11.77 6.34
C SER A 34 -0.21 -13.29 6.28
N MET A 35 -1.12 -13.88 5.54
CA MET A 35 -1.11 -15.31 5.21
C MET A 35 -1.76 -15.55 3.85
N PHE A 36 -1.56 -16.73 3.31
CA PHE A 36 -2.35 -17.20 2.16
C PHE A 36 -3.79 -17.47 2.58
N ALA A 37 -4.73 -17.38 1.64
CA ALA A 37 -6.15 -17.62 1.90
C ALA A 37 -6.46 -19.05 2.40
N ASP A 38 -5.56 -20.01 2.18
CA ASP A 38 -5.65 -21.37 2.73
C ASP A 38 -5.17 -21.47 4.20
N GLY A 39 -4.74 -20.36 4.79
CA GLY A 39 -4.24 -20.26 6.16
C GLY A 39 -2.75 -20.57 6.33
N SER A 40 -2.05 -20.95 5.25
CA SER A 40 -0.61 -21.22 5.28
C SER A 40 0.22 -19.93 5.18
N GLY A 41 1.51 -20.02 5.49
CA GLY A 41 2.46 -18.91 5.26
C GLY A 41 2.26 -17.68 6.17
N VAL A 42 1.72 -17.86 7.38
CA VAL A 42 1.54 -16.77 8.35
C VAL A 42 2.88 -16.07 8.63
N THR A 43 2.93 -14.78 8.35
CA THR A 43 4.11 -13.91 8.51
C THR A 43 3.71 -12.64 9.24
N ARG A 44 4.54 -12.20 10.20
CA ARG A 44 4.40 -10.89 10.87
C ARG A 44 5.05 -9.83 9.99
N LEU A 45 4.30 -8.80 9.60
CA LEU A 45 4.79 -7.73 8.73
C LEU A 45 5.25 -6.48 9.51
N THR A 46 4.63 -6.20 10.65
CA THR A 46 5.03 -5.10 11.54
C THR A 46 5.56 -5.63 12.86
N ASN A 47 6.58 -4.97 13.42
CA ASN A 47 7.12 -5.31 14.73
C ASN A 47 7.65 -4.05 15.41
N ASN A 48 6.81 -3.43 16.21
CA ASN A 48 7.13 -2.18 16.88
C ASN A 48 6.47 -2.12 18.27
N SER A 49 6.55 -0.97 18.94
CA SER A 49 6.06 -0.78 20.31
C SER A 49 4.74 -0.02 20.38
N VAL A 50 4.05 0.16 19.25
CA VAL A 50 2.76 0.83 19.16
C VAL A 50 1.78 -0.04 18.36
N ASP A 51 0.53 0.38 18.31
CA ASP A 51 -0.51 -0.40 17.64
C ASP A 51 -0.60 -0.08 16.15
N ASP A 52 -0.73 -1.14 15.35
CA ASP A 52 -0.97 -1.11 13.91
C ASP A 52 -2.34 -1.71 13.58
N TYR A 53 -3.15 -0.95 12.83
CA TYR A 53 -4.56 -1.24 12.59
C TYR A 53 -4.99 -1.16 11.13
N GLY A 54 -6.08 -1.88 10.82
CA GLY A 54 -6.83 -1.75 9.58
C GLY A 54 -6.00 -1.96 8.30
N PRO A 55 -5.28 -3.09 8.16
CA PRO A 55 -4.48 -3.33 6.97
C PRO A 55 -5.37 -3.51 5.72
N VAL A 56 -4.95 -2.90 4.61
CA VAL A 56 -5.62 -3.03 3.30
C VAL A 56 -4.58 -3.22 2.21
N TRP A 57 -4.74 -4.27 1.40
CA TRP A 57 -3.91 -4.55 0.24
C TRP A 57 -4.21 -3.59 -0.92
N SER A 58 -3.19 -3.19 -1.67
CA SER A 58 -3.38 -2.61 -2.99
C SER A 58 -4.04 -3.63 -3.93
N PRO A 59 -4.76 -3.19 -4.98
CA PRO A 59 -5.41 -4.09 -5.92
C PRO A 59 -4.46 -5.06 -6.64
N ASP A 60 -3.19 -4.66 -6.81
CA ASP A 60 -2.13 -5.49 -7.40
C ASP A 60 -1.41 -6.39 -6.37
N GLY A 61 -1.76 -6.30 -5.08
CA GLY A 61 -1.18 -7.08 -3.99
C GLY A 61 0.27 -6.73 -3.63
N THR A 62 0.85 -5.69 -4.22
CA THR A 62 2.28 -5.35 -4.02
C THR A 62 2.54 -4.42 -2.83
N LYS A 63 1.50 -3.77 -2.31
CA LYS A 63 1.57 -2.80 -1.22
C LYS A 63 0.51 -3.06 -0.18
N LEU A 64 0.83 -2.73 1.07
CA LEU A 64 -0.13 -2.73 2.17
C LEU A 64 -0.19 -1.32 2.77
N ALA A 65 -1.41 -0.78 2.89
CA ALA A 65 -1.68 0.44 3.65
C ALA A 65 -2.26 0.08 5.02
N PHE A 66 -1.91 0.84 6.05
CA PHE A 66 -2.42 0.65 7.41
C PHE A 66 -2.32 1.93 8.25
N SER A 67 -2.98 1.92 9.40
CA SER A 67 -2.89 3.00 10.39
C SER A 67 -1.97 2.59 11.53
N ARG A 68 -1.12 3.50 12.00
CA ARG A 68 -0.30 3.32 13.20
C ARG A 68 -0.61 4.39 14.22
N GLU A 69 -0.75 4.03 15.48
CA GLU A 69 -0.90 5.00 16.57
C GLU A 69 0.46 5.51 17.04
N VAL A 70 0.85 6.72 16.62
CA VAL A 70 2.11 7.34 17.03
C VAL A 70 1.79 8.56 17.88
N SER A 71 2.21 8.54 19.16
CA SER A 71 1.99 9.64 20.11
C SER A 71 0.53 10.06 20.25
N GLY A 72 -0.40 9.09 20.25
CA GLY A 72 -1.84 9.32 20.37
C GLY A 72 -2.51 9.83 19.10
N LEU A 73 -1.81 9.81 17.96
CA LEU A 73 -2.34 10.20 16.65
C LEU A 73 -2.30 9.00 15.70
N SER A 74 -3.40 8.79 14.97
CA SER A 74 -3.44 7.83 13.87
C SER A 74 -2.72 8.39 12.65
N GLN A 75 -1.67 7.70 12.21
CA GLN A 75 -0.88 8.03 11.03
C GLN A 75 -1.02 6.93 9.98
N ILE A 76 -1.00 7.29 8.70
CA ILE A 76 -1.14 6.35 7.60
C ILE A 76 0.24 5.93 7.10
N PHE A 77 0.46 4.63 7.07
CA PHE A 77 1.67 4.01 6.57
C PHE A 77 1.40 3.13 5.36
N VAL A 78 2.41 3.00 4.50
CA VAL A 78 2.43 2.05 3.39
C VAL A 78 3.74 1.28 3.40
N MET A 79 3.69 -0.02 3.11
CA MET A 79 4.87 -0.88 2.93
C MET A 79 4.70 -1.83 1.75
N ASN A 80 5.77 -2.53 1.37
CA ASN A 80 5.72 -3.66 0.46
C ASN A 80 4.98 -4.86 1.08
N ASP A 81 4.61 -5.83 0.24
CA ASP A 81 3.91 -7.04 0.66
C ASP A 81 4.71 -7.98 1.56
N ASP A 82 6.04 -7.83 1.57
CA ASP A 82 6.96 -8.54 2.46
C ASP A 82 7.25 -7.77 3.77
N GLY A 83 6.64 -6.61 3.97
CA GLY A 83 6.85 -5.74 5.14
C GLY A 83 8.03 -4.77 5.00
N SER A 84 8.76 -4.79 3.88
CA SER A 84 9.87 -3.86 3.64
C SER A 84 9.40 -2.48 3.15
N ASN A 85 10.31 -1.50 3.14
CA ASN A 85 10.06 -0.14 2.64
C ASN A 85 8.82 0.53 3.24
N GLU A 86 8.68 0.42 4.56
CA GLU A 86 7.64 1.12 5.31
C GLU A 86 7.83 2.63 5.23
N VAL A 87 6.75 3.35 4.93
CA VAL A 87 6.73 4.79 4.72
C VAL A 87 5.52 5.40 5.43
N ASN A 88 5.76 6.47 6.19
CA ASN A 88 4.70 7.30 6.75
C ASN A 88 4.22 8.35 5.74
N LEU A 89 2.96 8.26 5.30
CA LEU A 89 2.33 9.19 4.37
C LEU A 89 1.74 10.43 5.05
N SER A 90 1.51 10.40 6.37
CA SER A 90 0.90 11.52 7.10
C SER A 90 1.86 12.70 7.35
N ASN A 91 3.17 12.46 7.37
CA ASN A 91 4.17 13.49 7.72
C ASN A 91 4.92 14.09 6.50
N GLY A 92 4.44 13.84 5.27
CA GLY A 92 5.01 14.43 4.05
C GLY A 92 6.41 13.92 3.66
N SER A 93 6.96 12.94 4.38
CA SER A 93 8.31 12.38 4.17
C SER A 93 8.31 11.12 3.30
N GLY A 94 7.24 10.87 2.55
CA GLY A 94 7.22 9.75 1.62
C GLY A 94 8.34 9.87 0.58
N PRO A 95 8.98 8.75 0.17
CA PRO A 95 9.85 8.79 -0.99
C PRO A 95 9.04 9.36 -2.15
N ASP A 96 9.61 10.33 -2.87
CA ASP A 96 9.01 10.88 -4.09
C ASP A 96 8.57 9.69 -4.96
N PRO A 97 7.26 9.54 -5.26
CA PRO A 97 6.82 8.45 -6.13
C PRO A 97 7.57 8.57 -7.46
N PRO A 98 7.89 7.44 -8.14
CA PRO A 98 8.55 7.50 -9.43
C PRO A 98 7.75 8.42 -10.34
N ARG A 99 8.34 9.56 -10.70
CA ARG A 99 7.70 10.52 -11.60
C ARG A 99 7.48 9.77 -12.91
N LEU A 100 6.21 9.57 -13.27
CA LEU A 100 5.87 9.14 -14.61
C LEU A 100 6.54 10.12 -15.56
N SER A 101 7.44 9.62 -16.40
CA SER A 101 7.99 10.37 -17.51
C SER A 101 6.83 10.63 -18.47
N SER A 102 6.15 11.76 -18.28
CA SER A 102 5.24 12.28 -19.30
C SER A 102 6.09 12.51 -20.55
N VAL A 103 5.98 11.59 -21.51
CA VAL A 103 6.50 11.78 -22.85
C VAL A 103 5.80 13.02 -23.41
N GLY A 104 6.58 14.08 -23.60
CA GLY A 104 6.27 15.18 -24.52
C GLY A 104 5.07 16.07 -24.16
N ALA A 105 5.27 17.03 -23.26
CA ALA A 105 4.61 18.33 -23.39
C ALA A 105 5.68 19.40 -23.57
N GLY A 106 5.71 19.97 -24.78
CA GLY A 106 6.78 20.80 -25.28
C GLY A 106 7.11 22.01 -24.41
N ARG A 107 8.39 22.39 -24.44
CA ARG A 107 8.88 23.66 -23.94
C ARG A 107 8.10 24.81 -24.57
N ARG A 108 7.45 25.63 -23.75
CA ARG A 108 7.38 27.07 -24.00
C ARG A 108 7.99 27.76 -22.80
N ARG A 109 9.20 28.27 -23.01
CA ARG A 109 9.68 29.45 -22.26
C ARG A 109 8.67 30.55 -22.59
N ASP A 110 8.23 31.30 -21.59
CA ASP A 110 8.22 32.76 -21.60
C ASP A 110 7.66 33.32 -20.28
N ALA A 111 8.30 34.40 -19.84
CA ALA A 111 7.88 35.45 -18.90
C ALA A 111 7.80 35.16 -17.39
N SER A 112 8.62 35.92 -16.69
CA SER A 112 8.61 36.29 -15.27
C SER A 112 7.28 36.86 -14.80
N ASP A 113 6.77 36.38 -13.66
CA ASP A 113 6.07 37.23 -12.70
C ASP A 113 6.21 36.69 -11.28
N SER A 114 6.39 37.63 -10.36
CA SER A 114 6.60 37.48 -8.94
C SER A 114 5.28 37.47 -8.17
N GLY A 115 5.15 36.55 -7.21
CA GLY A 115 4.27 36.73 -6.06
C GLY A 115 2.90 36.04 -6.15
N GLY A 116 2.58 35.30 -5.08
CA GLY A 116 1.24 34.80 -4.79
C GLY A 116 1.07 33.29 -4.98
N LYS A 117 1.37 32.49 -3.94
CA LYS A 117 0.93 31.09 -3.90
C LYS A 117 -0.58 31.05 -3.64
N GLY A 118 -1.36 31.04 -4.71
CA GLY A 118 -2.78 30.73 -4.71
C GLY A 118 -3.02 29.25 -4.39
N ILE A 119 -4.02 28.99 -3.56
CA ILE A 119 -4.56 27.65 -3.30
C ILE A 119 -5.25 27.14 -4.58
N SER A 120 -4.70 26.10 -5.21
CA SER A 120 -5.35 25.46 -6.37
C SER A 120 -6.50 24.58 -5.89
N ARG A 121 -7.71 25.06 -6.18
CA ARG A 121 -9.00 24.34 -6.12
C ARG A 121 -8.86 22.92 -6.69
N ILE A 122 -9.06 21.91 -5.85
CA ILE A 122 -9.32 20.53 -6.29
C ILE A 122 -10.70 20.49 -6.97
N GLY A 123 -10.70 20.07 -8.23
CA GLY A 123 -11.86 20.02 -9.11
C GLY A 123 -12.93 19.03 -8.65
N SER A 124 -14.18 19.33 -9.01
CA SER A 124 -15.35 18.52 -8.72
C SER A 124 -15.27 17.14 -9.36
N PHE A 125 -15.58 16.09 -8.59
CA PHE A 125 -15.86 14.77 -9.14
C PHE A 125 -17.22 14.81 -9.84
N ALA A 126 -17.23 14.71 -11.17
CA ALA A 126 -18.42 14.39 -11.94
C ALA A 126 -18.74 12.91 -11.72
N ASN A 127 -19.90 12.64 -11.14
CA ASN A 127 -20.41 11.30 -10.89
C ASN A 127 -21.29 10.91 -12.09
N ASP A 128 -20.69 10.40 -13.15
CA ASP A 128 -21.45 9.91 -14.30
C ASP A 128 -21.96 8.49 -13.98
N THR A 129 -23.15 8.44 -13.40
CA THR A 129 -23.89 7.20 -13.18
C THR A 129 -24.59 6.82 -14.48
N ALA A 130 -23.91 6.04 -15.31
CA ALA A 130 -24.56 5.33 -16.40
C ALA A 130 -25.37 4.15 -15.83
N SER A 131 -26.63 4.42 -15.46
CA SER A 131 -27.62 3.35 -15.32
C SER A 131 -28.22 3.09 -16.70
N ARG A 132 -27.79 1.99 -17.33
CA ARG A 132 -28.68 1.24 -18.22
C ARG A 132 -29.81 0.69 -17.36
N ASN A 133 -31.05 0.91 -17.78
CA ASN A 133 -32.19 0.02 -17.57
C ASN A 133 -33.28 0.41 -18.60
N ASP A 134 -33.67 -0.60 -19.38
CA ASP A 134 -34.79 -0.75 -20.34
C ASP A 134 -34.91 0.17 -21.56
#